data_AF-T0JTN1-F1
#
_entry.id   AF-T0JTN1-F1
#
_cell.length_a   1.000
_cell.length_b   1.000
_cell.length_c   1.000
_cell.angle_alpha   90.00
_cell.angle_beta   90.00
_cell.angle_gamma   90.00
#
_symmetry.space_group_name_H-M   'P 1'
#
loop_
_entity.id
_entity.type
_entity.pdbx_description
1 polymer ?
#
loop_
_entity_poly.entity_id
_entity_poly.type
_entity_poly.pdbx_seq_one_letter_code
_entity_poly.pdbx_strand_id
1 'polypeptide(L)'
;MGAAYDLNKFDSLTVAGLIQPADINILIKGTDGYYQLAAMMLGIGGGQRIKDKIGKTLADLQFSGHVPHYKEQLQRPLDHFLSELKFESPIQRNTTSISMHEDDYDPELRGPGISTSSYGKWKAPGPVKNISQLWFRQERQTLRRLPRSGAVVWMVHTYIEPLVEVVREPGVPGRLASFVRSWDDELAL
;
A
#
# COMPACT_ATOMS: atom_id res chain seq x y z
N MET A 1 -20.15 -10.53 -16.24
CA MET A 1 -20.14 -10.82 -14.79
C MET A 1 -21.55 -10.61 -14.28
N GLY A 2 -22.25 -11.68 -13.87
CA GLY A 2 -23.68 -11.67 -13.49
C GLY A 2 -23.92 -11.99 -12.01
N ALA A 3 -22.94 -11.75 -11.15
CA ALA A 3 -23.07 -11.95 -9.72
C ALA A 3 -23.93 -10.82 -9.11
N ALA A 4 -24.88 -11.19 -8.24
CA ALA A 4 -25.70 -10.26 -7.47
C ALA A 4 -25.46 -10.50 -5.97
N TYR A 5 -25.28 -9.41 -5.22
CA TYR A 5 -25.04 -9.46 -3.78
C TYR A 5 -26.13 -8.69 -3.04
N ASP A 6 -26.78 -9.33 -2.07
CA ASP A 6 -27.75 -8.69 -1.18
C ASP A 6 -27.00 -8.04 0.00
N LEU A 7 -26.91 -6.70 0.00
CA LEU A 7 -26.18 -5.95 1.01
C LEU A 7 -26.85 -5.98 2.40
N ASN A 8 -28.05 -6.56 2.55
CA ASN A 8 -28.63 -6.84 3.86
C ASN A 8 -28.11 -8.17 4.45
N LYS A 9 -27.49 -9.02 3.62
CA LYS A 9 -26.98 -10.34 4.02
C LYS A 9 -25.46 -10.42 4.03
N PHE A 10 -24.81 -9.67 3.14
CA PHE A 10 -23.36 -9.63 3.04
C PHE A 10 -22.80 -8.33 3.58
N ASP A 11 -21.65 -8.41 4.24
CA ASP A 11 -20.90 -7.23 4.65
C ASP A 11 -20.55 -6.37 3.41
N SER A 12 -20.88 -5.07 3.49
CA SER A 12 -20.77 -4.18 2.34
C SER A 12 -19.32 -3.95 1.91
N LEU A 13 -18.37 -3.91 2.83
CA LEU A 13 -16.96 -3.73 2.50
C LEU A 13 -16.38 -4.99 1.84
N THR A 14 -16.81 -6.17 2.28
CA THR A 14 -16.46 -7.46 1.67
C THR A 14 -16.95 -7.52 0.23
N VAL A 15 -18.22 -7.19 -0.03
CA VAL A 15 -18.77 -7.15 -1.39
C VAL A 15 -18.02 -6.12 -2.24
N ALA A 16 -17.78 -4.92 -1.72
CA ALA A 16 -17.00 -3.90 -2.41
C ALA A 16 -15.59 -4.38 -2.75
N GLY A 17 -14.97 -5.17 -1.88
CA GLY A 17 -13.67 -5.81 -2.12
C GLY A 17 -13.70 -6.85 -3.23
N LEU A 18 -14.74 -7.65 -3.33
CA LEU A 18 -14.83 -8.76 -4.29
C LEU A 18 -15.09 -8.33 -5.74
N ILE A 19 -15.63 -7.13 -5.96
CA ILE A 19 -16.03 -6.66 -7.29
C ILE A 19 -14.95 -5.81 -7.99
N GLN A 20 -13.77 -5.67 -7.39
CA GLN A 20 -12.70 -4.81 -7.89
C GLN A 20 -11.33 -5.30 -7.39
N PRO A 21 -10.24 -5.06 -8.13
CA PRO A 21 -8.92 -5.65 -7.86
C PRO A 21 -7.96 -4.79 -7.00
N ALA A 22 -8.47 -3.94 -6.11
CA ALA A 22 -7.69 -3.04 -5.26
C ALA A 22 -7.93 -3.32 -3.77
N ASP A 23 -6.95 -2.99 -2.93
CA ASP A 23 -7.17 -2.94 -1.49
C ASP A 23 -8.08 -1.73 -1.18
N ILE A 24 -8.96 -1.86 -0.18
CA ILE A 24 -9.83 -0.78 0.27
C ILE A 24 -9.50 -0.44 1.72
N ASN A 25 -9.12 0.80 1.98
CA ASN A 25 -8.90 1.34 3.31
C ASN A 25 -9.94 2.41 3.60
N ILE A 26 -10.57 2.36 4.78
CA ILE A 26 -11.53 3.37 5.24
C ILE A 26 -10.93 4.14 6.40
N LEU A 27 -10.69 5.43 6.17
CA LEU A 27 -10.21 6.34 7.19
C LEU A 27 -11.37 7.17 7.74
N ILE A 28 -11.49 7.23 9.07
CA ILE A 28 -12.45 8.10 9.77
C ILE A 28 -11.69 9.17 10.53
N LYS A 29 -12.26 10.37 10.63
CA LYS A 29 -11.71 11.43 11.46
C LYS A 29 -12.18 11.22 12.90
N GLY A 30 -11.24 11.04 13.82
CA GLY A 30 -11.49 10.94 15.25
C GLY A 30 -11.91 12.28 15.86
N THR A 31 -12.34 12.25 17.11
CA THR A 31 -12.69 13.46 17.88
C THR A 31 -11.48 14.32 18.20
N ASP A 32 -10.29 13.72 18.21
CA ASP A 32 -8.98 14.36 18.29
C ASP A 32 -8.54 15.05 16.99
N GLY A 33 -9.31 14.89 15.91
CA GLY A 33 -9.08 15.49 14.61
C GLY A 33 -8.17 14.67 13.68
N TYR A 34 -7.61 13.54 14.14
CA TYR A 34 -6.73 12.70 13.33
C TYR A 34 -7.50 11.64 12.56
N TYR A 35 -6.98 11.25 11.39
CA TYR A 35 -7.56 10.17 10.60
C TYR A 35 -7.06 8.81 11.09
N GLN A 36 -7.98 7.89 11.35
CA GLN A 36 -7.70 6.54 11.83
C GLN A 36 -8.24 5.50 10.84
N LEU A 37 -7.52 4.39 10.70
CA LEU A 37 -7.95 3.26 9.86
C LEU A 37 -9.05 2.47 10.57
N ALA A 38 -10.30 2.67 10.15
CA ALA A 38 -11.48 2.05 10.75
C ALA A 38 -11.86 0.72 10.11
N ALA A 39 -11.56 0.54 8.84
CA ALA A 39 -11.84 -0.70 8.13
C ALA A 39 -10.85 -0.90 6.99
N MET A 40 -10.61 -2.16 6.64
CA MET A 40 -9.68 -2.55 5.59
C MET A 40 -10.18 -3.83 4.92
N MET A 41 -10.09 -3.88 3.59
CA MET A 41 -10.17 -5.10 2.79
C MET A 41 -8.87 -5.22 1.99
N LEU A 42 -8.23 -6.39 2.08
CA LEU A 42 -6.98 -6.69 1.39
C LEU A 42 -7.24 -7.70 0.28
N GLY A 43 -6.89 -7.34 -0.95
CA GLY A 43 -6.79 -8.23 -2.09
C GLY A 43 -5.34 -8.65 -2.33
N ILE A 44 -4.45 -7.68 -2.56
CA ILE A 44 -3.05 -7.92 -2.94
C ILE A 44 -2.09 -7.54 -1.79
N GLY A 45 -2.49 -6.62 -0.92
CA GLY A 45 -2.17 -6.68 0.51
C GLY A 45 -0.77 -6.35 0.99
N GLY A 46 0.28 -6.27 0.17
CA GLY A 46 1.60 -5.78 0.62
C GLY A 46 2.31 -6.62 1.69
N GLY A 47 1.79 -7.83 1.97
CA GLY A 47 2.09 -8.62 3.18
C GLY A 47 1.71 -7.92 4.48
N GLN A 48 0.79 -6.97 4.41
CA GLN A 48 0.22 -6.27 5.55
C GLN A 48 -0.73 -7.19 6.32
N ARG A 49 -0.82 -6.97 7.63
CA ARG A 49 -1.78 -7.66 8.48
C ARG A 49 -2.75 -6.64 9.05
N ILE A 50 -4.05 -6.86 8.82
CA ILE A 50 -5.11 -5.94 9.28
C ILE A 50 -4.99 -5.70 10.79
N LYS A 51 -4.72 -6.75 11.57
CA LYS A 51 -4.57 -6.68 13.04
C LYS A 51 -3.49 -5.71 13.52
N ASP A 52 -2.47 -5.42 12.70
CA ASP A 52 -1.38 -4.52 13.07
C ASP A 52 -1.69 -3.06 12.70
N LYS A 53 -2.76 -2.83 11.95
CA LYS A 53 -3.07 -1.54 11.30
C LYS A 53 -4.40 -0.95 11.76
N ILE A 54 -5.38 -1.80 12.04
CA ILE A 54 -6.72 -1.36 12.41
C ILE A 54 -6.69 -0.50 13.68
N GLY A 55 -7.45 0.60 13.69
CA GLY A 55 -7.53 1.55 14.80
C GLY A 55 -6.36 2.53 14.91
N LYS A 56 -5.26 2.32 14.19
CA LYS A 56 -4.11 3.24 14.21
C LYS A 56 -4.42 4.54 13.47
N THR A 57 -3.80 5.63 13.91
CA THR A 57 -3.81 6.88 13.16
C THR A 57 -3.00 6.73 11.87
N LEU A 58 -3.23 7.60 10.90
CA LEU A 58 -2.43 7.61 9.68
C LEU A 58 -0.95 7.84 9.98
N ALA A 59 -0.62 8.71 10.94
CA ALA A 59 0.76 8.91 11.37
C ALA A 59 1.39 7.63 11.93
N ASP A 60 0.69 6.91 12.82
CA ASP A 60 1.17 5.64 13.37
C ASP A 60 1.41 4.58 12.29
N LEU A 61 0.56 4.56 11.24
CA LEU A 61 0.74 3.65 10.11
C LEU A 61 2.02 3.95 9.33
N GLN A 62 2.32 5.23 9.10
CA GLN A 62 3.53 5.64 8.37
C GLN A 62 4.79 5.47 9.22
N PHE A 63 4.73 5.76 10.52
CA PHE A 63 5.82 5.48 11.45
C PHE A 63 6.11 3.99 11.57
N SER A 64 5.07 3.15 11.71
CA SER A 64 5.23 1.69 11.74
C SER A 64 5.80 1.16 10.42
N GLY A 65 5.51 1.84 9.31
CA GLY A 65 6.03 1.53 7.98
C GLY A 65 7.43 2.07 7.71
N HIS A 66 8.06 2.77 8.66
CA HIS A 66 9.37 3.42 8.50
C HIS A 66 9.45 4.29 7.25
N VAL A 67 8.39 5.04 6.94
CA VAL A 67 8.41 5.93 5.77
C VAL A 67 9.50 7.00 5.95
N PRO A 68 10.48 7.08 5.03
CA PRO A 68 11.58 8.03 5.13
C PRO A 68 11.09 9.46 5.23
N HIS A 69 11.74 10.26 6.07
CA HIS A 69 11.46 11.68 6.27
C HIS A 69 10.02 12.00 6.68
N TYR A 70 9.25 11.01 7.17
CA TYR A 70 7.81 11.20 7.34
C TYR A 70 7.50 12.28 8.39
N LYS A 71 8.16 12.24 9.54
CA LYS A 71 7.91 13.19 10.63
C LYS A 71 8.27 14.61 10.22
N GLU A 72 9.42 14.78 9.58
CA GLU A 72 10.03 16.06 9.28
C GLU A 72 9.39 16.72 8.04
N GLN A 73 9.03 15.93 7.03
CA GLN A 73 8.65 16.44 5.72
C GLN A 73 7.21 16.09 5.28
N LEU A 74 6.64 14.96 5.71
CA LEU A 74 5.40 14.44 5.10
C LEU A 74 4.17 14.50 6.00
N GLN A 75 4.31 14.37 7.32
CA GLN A 75 3.18 14.26 8.24
C GLN A 75 2.26 15.48 8.14
N ARG A 76 2.81 16.68 8.34
CA ARG A 76 2.00 17.91 8.34
C ARG A 76 1.34 18.20 6.99
N PRO A 77 2.04 18.10 5.83
CA PRO A 77 1.39 18.24 4.53
C PRO A 77 0.29 17.21 4.28
N LEU A 78 0.49 15.95 4.70
CA LEU A 78 -0.51 14.90 4.54
C LEU A 78 -1.75 15.12 5.40
N ASP A 79 -1.56 15.53 6.66
CA ASP A 79 -2.67 15.85 7.57
C ASP A 79 -3.50 17.02 7.02
N HIS A 80 -2.84 18.09 6.56
CA HIS A 80 -3.52 19.23 5.92
C HIS A 80 -4.22 18.82 4.62
N PHE A 81 -3.57 18.02 3.78
CA PHE A 81 -4.18 17.52 2.55
C PHE A 81 -5.49 16.76 2.84
N LEU A 82 -5.48 15.87 3.83
CA LEU A 82 -6.67 15.12 4.22
C LEU A 82 -7.72 15.96 4.92
N SER A 83 -7.37 17.06 5.60
CA SER A 83 -8.38 17.98 6.15
C SER A 83 -9.14 18.70 5.03
N GLU A 84 -8.42 19.10 3.97
CA GLU A 84 -8.98 19.88 2.86
C GLU A 84 -9.59 19.04 1.73
N LEU A 85 -9.41 17.71 1.74
CA LEU A 85 -9.96 16.83 0.70
C LEU A 85 -11.50 16.94 0.62
N LYS A 86 -12.02 17.49 -0.48
CA LYS A 86 -13.46 17.64 -0.74
C LYS A 86 -14.05 16.38 -1.38
N PHE A 87 -15.33 16.10 -1.15
CA PHE A 87 -16.00 14.92 -1.72
C PHE A 87 -16.10 14.98 -3.27
N GLU A 88 -16.17 16.19 -3.83
CA GLU A 88 -16.25 16.46 -5.28
C GLU A 88 -14.89 16.37 -5.99
N SER A 89 -13.80 16.31 -5.22
CA SER A 89 -12.44 16.37 -5.75
C SER A 89 -11.65 15.15 -5.30
N PRO A 90 -12.00 13.94 -5.80
CA PRO A 90 -11.17 12.76 -5.56
C PRO A 90 -9.79 12.97 -6.19
N ILE A 91 -8.79 12.36 -5.59
CA ILE A 91 -7.43 12.41 -6.10
C ILE A 91 -6.95 11.03 -6.52
N GLN A 92 -5.94 11.04 -7.39
CA GLN A 92 -5.15 9.88 -7.71
C GLN A 92 -3.68 10.24 -7.56
N ARG A 93 -2.90 9.32 -7.00
CA ARG A 93 -1.44 9.36 -6.99
C ARG A 93 -0.90 7.98 -7.30
N ASN A 94 0.36 7.93 -7.72
CA ASN A 94 1.08 6.67 -7.85
C ASN A 94 2.22 6.62 -6.83
N THR A 95 2.45 5.44 -6.27
CA THR A 95 3.71 5.11 -5.60
C THR A 95 4.42 4.02 -6.41
N THR A 96 5.74 3.98 -6.30
CA THR A 96 6.56 3.04 -7.07
C THR A 96 7.63 2.49 -6.15
N SER A 97 7.83 1.18 -6.21
CA SER A 97 8.90 0.48 -5.50
C SER A 97 9.46 -0.65 -6.35
N ILE A 98 10.62 -1.15 -5.95
CA ILE A 98 11.27 -2.32 -6.55
C ILE A 98 11.35 -3.38 -5.44
N SER A 99 10.88 -4.58 -5.73
CA SER A 99 10.90 -5.73 -4.81
C SER A 99 11.70 -6.88 -5.41
N MET A 100 12.06 -7.87 -4.60
CA MET A 100 12.71 -9.10 -5.08
C MET A 100 11.71 -10.22 -5.44
N HIS A 101 10.40 -9.96 -5.29
CA HIS A 101 9.37 -10.99 -5.39
C HIS A 101 8.11 -10.48 -6.09
N GLU A 102 7.41 -11.41 -6.72
CA GLU A 102 6.11 -11.25 -7.38
C GLU A 102 4.98 -11.08 -6.36
N ASP A 103 5.02 -11.88 -5.28
CA ASP A 103 3.95 -11.95 -4.29
C ASP A 103 4.27 -11.17 -3.02
N ASP A 104 3.20 -10.66 -2.41
CA ASP A 104 3.24 -9.74 -1.28
C ASP A 104 3.40 -10.42 0.09
N TYR A 105 3.04 -11.71 0.21
CA TYR A 105 3.29 -12.52 1.39
C TYR A 105 4.45 -13.46 1.15
N ASP A 106 5.64 -13.04 1.58
CA ASP A 106 6.82 -13.87 1.46
C ASP A 106 7.37 -14.31 2.83
N PRO A 107 7.14 -15.58 3.22
CA PRO A 107 7.82 -16.17 4.38
C PRO A 107 9.34 -16.24 4.19
N GLU A 108 9.87 -16.08 2.97
CA GLU A 108 11.31 -15.97 2.65
C GLU A 108 11.91 -14.58 2.85
N LEU A 109 11.12 -13.52 3.07
CA LEU A 109 11.61 -12.16 3.38
C LEU A 109 11.26 -11.67 4.79
N ARG A 110 10.06 -12.00 5.27
CA ARG A 110 9.58 -11.59 6.62
C ARG A 110 9.71 -12.70 7.66
N GLY A 111 10.19 -13.85 7.23
CA GLY A 111 10.17 -15.06 8.01
C GLY A 111 8.77 -15.69 8.05
N PRO A 112 8.70 -17.02 8.25
CA PRO A 112 7.46 -17.72 8.47
C PRO A 112 6.70 -17.12 9.67
N GLY A 113 5.36 -17.14 9.66
CA GLY A 113 4.59 -16.69 10.81
C GLY A 113 5.00 -17.43 12.10
N ILE A 114 4.91 -16.77 13.26
CA ILE A 114 5.29 -17.32 14.59
C ILE A 114 4.73 -18.73 14.85
N SER A 115 3.56 -19.05 14.28
CA SER A 115 2.88 -20.32 14.44
C SER A 115 3.31 -21.43 13.47
N THR A 116 4.31 -21.20 12.62
CA THR A 116 4.74 -22.16 11.58
C THR A 116 5.99 -22.93 12.01
N SER A 117 6.14 -24.16 11.53
CA SER A 117 7.27 -25.05 11.84
C SER A 117 8.64 -24.54 11.37
N SER A 118 8.64 -23.54 10.48
CA SER A 118 9.83 -22.90 9.92
C SER A 118 10.20 -21.60 10.65
N TYR A 119 9.38 -21.14 11.61
CA TYR A 119 9.69 -19.99 12.45
C TYR A 119 11.01 -20.19 13.21
N GLY A 120 11.93 -19.22 13.14
CA GLY A 120 13.27 -19.29 13.75
C GLY A 120 14.34 -20.03 12.94
N LYS A 121 13.99 -20.66 11.80
CA LYS A 121 14.95 -21.31 10.87
C LYS A 121 15.24 -20.49 9.60
N TRP A 122 14.55 -19.36 9.48
CA TRP A 122 14.57 -18.52 8.31
C TRP A 122 15.86 -17.70 8.19
N LYS A 123 16.35 -17.53 6.96
CA LYS A 123 17.48 -16.66 6.63
C LYS A 123 17.06 -15.70 5.53
N ALA A 124 17.39 -14.43 5.69
CA ALA A 124 17.14 -13.41 4.68
C ALA A 124 17.82 -13.76 3.34
N PRO A 125 17.21 -13.39 2.20
CA PRO A 125 17.85 -13.53 0.90
C PRO A 125 19.20 -12.82 0.86
N GLY A 126 20.15 -13.37 0.11
CA GLY A 126 21.42 -12.70 -0.17
C GLY A 126 21.24 -11.49 -1.10
N PRO A 127 22.31 -10.71 -1.33
CA PRO A 127 22.24 -9.54 -2.20
C PRO A 127 21.77 -9.91 -3.62
N VAL A 128 20.99 -9.02 -4.23
CA VAL A 128 20.50 -9.15 -5.61
C VAL A 128 21.69 -9.19 -6.57
N LYS A 129 21.74 -10.23 -7.41
CA LYS A 129 22.82 -10.45 -8.39
C LYS A 129 22.41 -10.12 -9.82
N ASN A 130 21.11 -10.20 -10.12
CA ASN A 130 20.58 -9.98 -11.45
C ASN A 130 19.22 -9.26 -11.39
N ILE A 131 18.97 -8.38 -12.34
CA ILE A 131 17.70 -7.68 -12.53
C ILE A 131 16.50 -8.63 -12.75
N SER A 132 16.73 -9.86 -13.21
CA SER A 132 15.69 -10.90 -13.31
C SER A 132 15.15 -11.38 -11.96
N GLN A 133 15.83 -11.03 -10.86
CA GLN A 133 15.38 -11.28 -9.49
C GLN A 133 14.55 -10.10 -8.94
N LEU A 134 14.31 -9.07 -9.76
CA LEU A 134 13.61 -7.86 -9.35
C LEU A 134 12.26 -7.74 -10.05
N TRP A 135 11.33 -7.19 -9.30
CA TRP A 135 9.96 -6.91 -9.70
C TRP A 135 9.69 -5.43 -9.54
N PHE A 136 9.03 -4.86 -10.52
CA PHE A 136 8.54 -3.49 -10.48
C PHE A 136 7.15 -3.49 -9.86
N ARG A 137 6.97 -2.71 -8.80
CA ARG A 137 5.68 -2.51 -8.17
C ARG A 137 5.25 -1.06 -8.37
N GLN A 138 4.03 -0.89 -8.86
CA GLN A 138 3.37 0.41 -8.89
C GLN A 138 2.00 0.31 -8.22
N GLU A 139 1.71 1.21 -7.30
CA GLU A 139 0.38 1.31 -6.73
C GLU A 139 -0.29 2.57 -7.22
N ARG A 140 -1.41 2.41 -7.92
CA ARG A 140 -2.33 3.50 -8.20
C ARG A 140 -3.25 3.67 -7.00
N GLN A 141 -3.05 4.75 -6.27
CA GLN A 141 -3.79 5.06 -5.07
C GLN A 141 -4.83 6.15 -5.36
N THR A 142 -6.08 5.90 -4.98
CA THR A 142 -7.15 6.90 -5.08
C THR A 142 -7.70 7.22 -3.71
N LEU A 143 -7.89 8.51 -3.42
CA LEU A 143 -8.51 8.96 -2.18
C LEU A 143 -9.77 9.77 -2.49
N ARG A 144 -10.89 9.39 -1.87
CA ARG A 144 -12.17 10.07 -2.02
C ARG A 144 -12.90 10.17 -0.70
N ARG A 145 -13.40 11.36 -0.39
CA ARG A 145 -14.32 11.55 0.74
C ARG A 145 -15.75 11.13 0.38
N LEU A 146 -16.39 10.36 1.26
CA LEU A 146 -17.79 9.98 1.12
C LEU A 146 -18.73 11.12 1.56
N PRO A 147 -19.78 11.42 0.78
CA PRO A 147 -20.62 12.59 1.02
C PRO A 147 -21.50 12.49 2.28
N ARG A 148 -21.88 11.27 2.69
CA ARG A 148 -22.77 11.06 3.85
C ARG A 148 -22.01 10.92 5.17
N SER A 149 -20.93 10.14 5.19
CA SER A 149 -20.19 9.84 6.42
C SER A 149 -18.98 10.74 6.64
N GLY A 150 -18.50 11.44 5.61
CA GLY A 150 -17.25 12.19 5.67
C GLY A 150 -15.99 11.33 5.74
N ALA A 151 -16.11 10.00 5.78
CA ALA A 151 -15.00 9.07 5.76
C ALA A 151 -14.22 9.16 4.43
N VAL A 152 -12.92 8.89 4.48
CA VAL A 152 -12.06 8.83 3.29
C VAL A 152 -11.86 7.39 2.88
N VAL A 153 -12.25 7.06 1.66
CA VAL A 153 -11.92 5.78 1.01
C VAL A 153 -10.58 5.95 0.32
N TRP A 154 -9.60 5.17 0.74
CA TRP A 154 -8.28 5.06 0.12
C TRP A 154 -8.14 3.69 -0.52
N MET A 155 -8.26 3.65 -1.85
CA MET A 155 -8.07 2.42 -2.62
C MET A 155 -6.66 2.34 -3.17
N VAL A 156 -6.09 1.14 -3.20
CA VAL A 156 -4.72 0.86 -3.65
C VAL A 156 -4.76 -0.26 -4.67
N HIS A 157 -4.66 0.09 -5.95
CA HIS A 157 -4.57 -0.90 -7.02
C HIS A 157 -3.10 -1.15 -7.35
N THR A 158 -2.65 -2.38 -7.12
CA THR A 158 -1.25 -2.77 -7.29
C THR A 158 -1.03 -3.41 -8.65
N TYR A 159 -0.03 -2.92 -9.38
CA TYR A 159 0.54 -3.54 -10.57
C TYR A 159 1.91 -4.12 -10.20
N ILE A 160 2.15 -5.36 -10.59
CA ILE A 160 3.41 -6.07 -10.37
C ILE A 160 3.84 -6.66 -11.71
N GLU A 161 5.07 -6.38 -12.12
CA GLU A 161 5.63 -6.82 -13.40
C GLU A 161 7.11 -7.18 -13.21
N PRO A 162 7.64 -8.23 -13.86
CA PRO A 162 9.08 -8.49 -13.84
C PRO A 162 9.85 -7.26 -14.33
N LEU A 163 10.86 -6.82 -13.57
CA LEU A 163 11.59 -5.59 -13.91
C LEU A 163 12.27 -5.70 -15.28
N VAL A 164 12.64 -6.92 -15.70
CA VAL A 164 13.17 -7.25 -17.03
C VAL A 164 12.21 -6.95 -18.19
N GLU A 165 10.90 -7.02 -17.97
CA GLU A 165 9.91 -6.68 -18.99
C GLU A 165 9.67 -5.16 -19.02
N VAL A 166 9.58 -4.53 -17.85
CA VAL A 166 9.42 -3.06 -17.72
C VAL A 166 10.54 -2.29 -18.42
N VAL A 167 11.79 -2.75 -18.30
CA VAL A 167 12.95 -2.09 -18.93
C VAL A 167 13.02 -2.26 -20.45
N ARG A 168 12.11 -3.03 -21.07
CA ARG A 168 12.02 -3.11 -22.54
C ARG A 168 11.35 -1.89 -23.16
N GLU A 169 10.57 -1.14 -22.38
CA GLU A 169 9.89 0.06 -22.87
C GLU A 169 10.89 1.21 -23.14
N PRO A 170 10.90 1.80 -24.36
CA PRO A 170 11.81 2.89 -24.69
C PRO A 170 11.78 4.05 -23.68
N GLY A 171 12.96 4.42 -23.18
CA GLY A 171 13.15 5.51 -22.22
C GLY A 171 12.86 5.17 -20.76
N VAL A 172 12.15 4.06 -20.46
CA VAL A 172 11.92 3.61 -19.08
C VAL A 172 13.23 3.27 -18.34
N PRO A 173 14.22 2.56 -18.95
CA PRO A 173 15.47 2.26 -18.26
C PRO A 173 16.20 3.49 -17.73
N GLY A 174 16.27 4.56 -18.54
CA GLY A 174 16.93 5.81 -18.16
C GLY A 174 16.20 6.52 -17.01
N ARG A 175 14.86 6.56 -17.06
CA ARG A 175 14.03 7.14 -15.99
C ARG A 175 14.15 6.36 -14.69
N LEU A 176 14.13 5.02 -14.74
CA LEU A 176 14.30 4.17 -13.57
C LEU A 176 15.70 4.34 -12.96
N ALA A 177 16.74 4.36 -13.79
CA ALA A 177 18.10 4.61 -13.30
C ALA A 177 18.21 6.00 -12.63
N SER A 178 17.58 7.03 -13.20
CA SER A 178 17.53 8.36 -12.58
C SER A 178 16.75 8.35 -11.27
N PHE A 179 15.63 7.63 -11.20
CA PHE A 179 14.82 7.50 -10.00
C PHE A 179 15.60 6.84 -8.86
N VAL A 180 16.22 5.68 -9.11
CA VAL A 180 17.03 4.96 -8.10
C VAL A 180 18.22 5.81 -7.64
N ARG A 181 18.91 6.50 -8.55
CA ARG A 181 20.04 7.39 -8.20
C ARG A 181 19.63 8.65 -7.44
N SER A 182 18.33 8.98 -7.43
CA SER A 182 17.82 10.14 -6.68
C SER A 182 17.49 9.82 -5.23
N TRP A 183 17.51 8.54 -4.85
CA TRP A 183 17.29 8.12 -3.46
C TRP A 183 18.46 8.55 -2.59
N ASP A 184 18.14 9.07 -1.41
CA ASP A 184 19.12 9.27 -0.35
C ASP A 184 19.32 7.98 0.46
N ASP A 185 20.24 8.02 1.42
CA ASP A 185 20.58 6.85 2.23
C ASP A 185 19.38 6.35 3.04
N GLU A 186 18.46 7.23 3.47
CA GLU A 186 17.28 6.84 4.24
C GLU A 186 16.24 6.12 3.37
N LEU A 187 16.06 6.56 2.12
CA LEU A 187 15.15 5.94 1.16
C LEU A 187 15.72 4.66 0.51
N ALA A 188 17.04 4.51 0.48
CA ALA A 188 17.71 3.35 -0.10
C ALA A 188 17.86 2.15 0.85
N LEU A 189 17.50 2.29 2.13
CA LEU A 189 17.53 1.24 3.17
C LEU A 189 16.25 0.41 3.23
#